data_AF-A0A0D8ZV75-F1
#
_entry.id   AF-A0A0D8ZV75-F1
#
_cell.length_a   1.000
_cell.length_b   1.000
_cell.length_c   1.000
_cell.angle_alpha   90.00
_cell.angle_beta   90.00
_cell.angle_gamma   90.00
#
_symmetry.space_group_name_H-M   'P 1'
#
loop_
_entity.id
_entity.type
_entity.pdbx_description
1 polymer ?
#
loop_
_entity_poly.entity_id
_entity_poly.type
_entity_poly.pdbx_seq_one_letter_code
_entity_poly.pdbx_strand_id
1 'polypeptide(L)'
;MSDFSSSQADPPIERSQEKQDNFLEPHLRTAPPLKMVETAFLASAASLIYFINYYFPLGPVLQIFFPVPIALLYLRWGNRAAWMAALVSGLLLSVLMGPTRSITYVVPYALMGVLLGAVWKRRSPWIVSIALATLLGAFGVFFRLWLLLVLSGEDLWVYSITQVTNLLEWAFLKLGLLAQPSVFLVEALAIAIVFVNNILYLFAVHLVAWFLLDRLGNPIPRPPYWVQVLMDYEGDVET
;
A
#
# COMPACT_ATOMS: atom_id res chain seq x y z
N MET A 1 85.83 -50.35 -16.61
CA MET A 1 86.35 -49.20 -17.38
C MET A 1 85.45 -49.11 -18.60
N SER A 2 84.41 -48.29 -18.66
CA SER A 2 84.05 -47.10 -17.89
C SER A 2 82.52 -46.96 -17.96
N ASP A 3 81.92 -46.60 -16.83
CA ASP A 3 80.56 -46.10 -16.68
C ASP A 3 80.24 -44.99 -17.69
N PHE A 4 78.96 -44.82 -18.04
CA PHE A 4 78.23 -43.57 -17.80
C PHE A 4 76.77 -43.74 -18.22
N SER A 5 75.93 -43.94 -17.21
CA SER A 5 74.50 -43.68 -17.23
C SER A 5 74.26 -42.20 -17.53
N SER A 6 73.74 -41.88 -18.71
CA SER A 6 73.25 -40.53 -18.99
C SER A 6 71.78 -40.44 -18.59
N SER A 7 71.60 -40.08 -17.32
CA SER A 7 70.38 -39.54 -16.74
C SER A 7 69.79 -38.47 -17.67
N GLN A 8 68.66 -38.80 -18.31
CA GLN A 8 67.85 -37.82 -19.02
C GLN A 8 67.20 -36.94 -17.95
N ALA A 9 67.76 -35.73 -17.76
CA ALA A 9 67.21 -34.75 -16.85
C ALA A 9 65.96 -34.14 -17.48
N ASP A 10 64.82 -34.28 -16.80
CA ASP A 10 63.60 -33.54 -17.11
C ASP A 10 63.88 -32.03 -17.04
N PRO A 11 63.40 -31.21 -17.99
CA PRO A 11 63.51 -29.77 -17.90
C PRO A 11 62.62 -29.23 -16.75
N PRO A 12 62.99 -28.11 -16.12
CA PRO A 12 62.29 -27.61 -14.95
C PRO A 12 60.89 -27.12 -15.31
N ILE A 13 59.97 -27.40 -14.39
CA ILE A 13 58.58 -26.97 -14.35
C ILE A 13 58.51 -25.44 -14.47
N GLU A 14 58.31 -24.91 -15.68
CA GLU A 14 57.72 -23.60 -15.85
C GLU A 14 56.22 -23.73 -15.70
N ARG A 15 55.81 -23.60 -14.43
CA ARG A 15 54.45 -23.33 -14.01
C ARG A 15 54.06 -21.92 -14.50
N SER A 16 53.89 -21.78 -15.81
CA SER A 16 53.10 -20.69 -16.39
C SER A 16 51.65 -21.04 -16.12
N GLN A 17 51.24 -20.78 -14.89
CA GLN A 17 49.86 -20.43 -14.59
C GLN A 17 49.54 -19.19 -15.42
N GLU A 18 49.32 -19.35 -16.73
CA GLU A 18 48.35 -18.55 -17.44
C GLU A 18 47.03 -18.93 -16.82
N LYS A 19 46.80 -18.25 -15.69
CA LYS A 19 45.55 -17.81 -15.14
C LYS A 19 44.46 -18.11 -16.15
N GLN A 20 43.89 -19.29 -15.99
CA GLN A 20 42.54 -19.57 -16.38
C GLN A 20 41.77 -18.52 -15.59
N ASP A 21 41.59 -17.35 -16.23
CA ASP A 21 40.53 -16.43 -15.92
C ASP A 21 39.29 -17.29 -16.14
N ASN A 22 38.97 -18.06 -15.09
CA ASN A 22 37.63 -18.17 -14.61
C ASN A 22 37.12 -16.74 -14.67
N PHE A 23 36.52 -16.39 -15.82
CA PHE A 23 35.39 -15.52 -15.84
C PHE A 23 34.45 -16.16 -14.84
N LEU A 24 34.66 -15.79 -13.58
CA LEU A 24 33.66 -15.78 -12.56
C LEU A 24 32.53 -15.08 -13.29
N GLU A 25 31.58 -15.85 -13.82
CA GLU A 25 30.27 -15.31 -14.09
C GLU A 25 29.97 -14.54 -12.82
N PRO A 26 29.90 -13.21 -12.87
CA PRO A 26 29.60 -12.50 -11.66
C PRO A 26 28.19 -12.98 -11.38
N HIS A 27 28.05 -13.83 -10.37
CA HIS A 27 26.79 -14.12 -9.72
C HIS A 27 26.38 -12.78 -9.09
N LEU A 28 26.00 -11.84 -9.97
CA LEU A 28 25.28 -10.64 -9.65
C LEU A 28 24.00 -11.19 -9.06
N ARG A 29 23.99 -11.33 -7.75
CA ARG A 29 22.78 -11.18 -6.96
C ARG A 29 22.27 -9.78 -7.34
N THR A 30 21.50 -9.70 -8.42
CA THR A 30 20.89 -8.50 -9.01
C THR A 30 19.88 -7.85 -8.06
N ALA A 31 19.68 -8.42 -6.88
CA ALA A 31 18.74 -7.98 -5.87
C ALA A 31 18.93 -6.53 -5.38
N PRO A 32 20.14 -5.99 -5.14
CA PRO A 32 20.28 -4.64 -4.58
C PRO A 32 19.88 -3.50 -5.55
N PRO A 33 20.37 -3.46 -6.81
CA PRO A 33 19.92 -2.45 -7.77
C PRO A 33 18.44 -2.58 -8.12
N LEU A 34 17.95 -3.81 -8.34
CA LEU A 34 16.55 -4.05 -8.69
C LEU A 34 15.61 -3.60 -7.57
N LYS A 35 15.94 -3.93 -6.31
CA LYS A 35 15.19 -3.46 -5.14
C LYS A 35 15.11 -1.94 -5.10
N MET A 36 16.22 -1.25 -5.35
CA MET A 36 16.26 0.20 -5.36
C MET A 36 15.38 0.79 -6.47
N VAL A 37 15.46 0.26 -7.69
CA VAL A 37 14.66 0.71 -8.82
C VAL A 37 13.17 0.47 -8.57
N GLU A 38 12.77 -0.71 -8.11
CA GLU A 38 11.36 -0.98 -7.82
C GLU A 38 10.82 -0.13 -6.67
N THR A 39 11.63 0.12 -5.62
CA THR A 39 11.24 1.04 -4.54
C THR A 39 11.01 2.47 -5.07
N ALA A 40 11.90 2.98 -5.91
CA ALA A 40 11.77 4.32 -6.48
C ALA A 40 10.60 4.41 -7.45
N PHE A 41 10.41 3.39 -8.29
CA PHE A 41 9.31 3.32 -9.25
C PHE A 41 7.94 3.28 -8.55
N LEU A 42 7.77 2.42 -7.56
CA LEU A 42 6.50 2.31 -6.82
C LEU A 42 6.25 3.52 -5.91
N ALA A 43 7.29 4.13 -5.32
CA ALA A 43 7.16 5.39 -4.61
C ALA A 43 6.71 6.53 -5.53
N SER A 44 7.32 6.64 -6.71
CA SER A 44 6.93 7.61 -7.75
C SER A 44 5.50 7.37 -8.23
N ALA A 45 5.13 6.13 -8.54
CA ALA A 45 3.77 5.77 -8.93
C ALA A 45 2.74 6.15 -7.85
N ALA A 46 3.03 5.86 -6.58
CA ALA A 46 2.14 6.23 -5.47
C ALA A 46 1.96 7.75 -5.37
N SER A 47 3.06 8.51 -5.47
CA SER A 47 3.00 9.97 -5.48
C SER A 47 2.25 10.52 -6.70
N LEU A 48 2.47 9.95 -7.89
CA LEU A 48 1.83 10.40 -9.13
C LEU A 48 0.32 10.15 -9.10
N ILE A 49 -0.12 8.99 -8.62
CA ILE A 49 -1.55 8.67 -8.50
C ILE A 49 -2.24 9.68 -7.57
N TYR A 50 -1.64 9.97 -6.41
CA TYR A 50 -2.18 10.98 -5.50
C TYR A 50 -2.15 12.38 -6.12
N PHE A 51 -1.05 12.73 -6.79
CA PHE A 51 -0.88 14.03 -7.46
C PHE A 51 -1.98 14.26 -8.50
N ILE A 52 -2.20 13.27 -9.37
CA ILE A 52 -3.24 13.33 -10.39
C ILE A 52 -4.62 13.45 -9.73
N ASN A 53 -4.94 12.61 -8.74
CA ASN A 53 -6.26 12.65 -8.10
C ASN A 53 -6.56 14.02 -7.44
N TYR A 54 -5.54 14.70 -6.92
CA TYR A 54 -5.72 16.01 -6.31
C TYR A 54 -6.12 17.09 -7.33
N TYR A 55 -5.48 17.13 -8.49
CA TYR A 55 -5.77 18.12 -9.53
C TYR A 55 -6.93 17.72 -10.44
N PHE A 56 -7.09 16.42 -10.67
CA PHE A 56 -8.13 15.81 -11.49
C PHE A 56 -8.84 14.75 -10.66
N PRO A 57 -9.87 15.13 -9.88
CA PRO A 57 -10.62 14.19 -9.05
C PRO A 57 -11.47 13.28 -9.93
N LEU A 58 -10.92 12.15 -10.37
CA LEU A 58 -11.58 11.10 -11.16
C LEU A 58 -12.53 10.22 -10.31
N GLY A 59 -13.18 10.84 -9.31
CA GLY A 59 -14.03 10.15 -8.35
C GLY A 59 -13.28 9.12 -7.48
N PRO A 60 -13.95 8.05 -7.04
CA PRO A 60 -13.36 7.06 -6.11
C PRO A 60 -12.37 6.11 -6.78
N VAL A 61 -12.30 6.06 -8.12
CA VAL A 61 -11.54 5.05 -8.86
C VAL A 61 -10.04 5.11 -8.55
N LEU A 62 -9.44 6.31 -8.64
CA LEU A 62 -8.00 6.48 -8.36
C LEU A 62 -7.66 6.26 -6.88
N GLN A 63 -8.57 6.58 -5.97
CA GLN A 63 -8.35 6.50 -4.54
C GLN A 63 -8.11 5.07 -4.06
N ILE A 64 -8.71 4.10 -4.76
CA ILE A 64 -8.54 2.67 -4.49
C ILE A 64 -7.06 2.25 -4.65
N PHE A 65 -6.32 2.92 -5.54
CA PHE A 65 -4.92 2.61 -5.80
C PHE A 65 -3.94 3.29 -4.83
N PHE A 66 -4.37 4.21 -3.97
CA PHE A 66 -3.43 4.94 -3.11
C PHE A 66 -2.54 4.05 -2.22
N PRO A 67 -3.07 3.05 -1.48
CA PRO A 67 -2.23 2.19 -0.65
C PRO A 67 -1.52 1.09 -1.44
N VAL A 68 -1.94 0.82 -2.68
CA VAL A 68 -1.58 -0.39 -3.44
C VAL A 68 -0.09 -0.45 -3.82
N PRO A 69 0.54 0.59 -4.39
CA PRO A 69 1.97 0.56 -4.72
C PRO A 69 2.86 0.29 -3.51
N ILE A 70 2.54 0.87 -2.36
CA ILE A 70 3.31 0.69 -1.12
C ILE A 70 3.08 -0.71 -0.55
N ALA A 71 1.84 -1.21 -0.59
CA ALA A 71 1.52 -2.58 -0.15
C ALA A 71 2.21 -3.63 -1.02
N LEU A 72 2.21 -3.47 -2.35
CA LEU A 72 2.93 -4.33 -3.29
C LEU A 72 4.43 -4.36 -2.95
N LEU A 73 5.02 -3.20 -2.68
CA LEU A 73 6.43 -3.12 -2.32
C LEU A 73 6.75 -3.83 -1.00
N TYR A 74 5.84 -3.78 -0.02
CA TYR A 74 5.97 -4.54 1.21
C TYR A 74 5.99 -6.05 0.94
N LEU A 75 5.11 -6.53 0.06
CA LEU A 75 5.03 -7.95 -0.31
C LEU A 75 6.32 -8.40 -1.02
N ARG A 76 6.82 -7.61 -1.97
CA ARG A 76 8.01 -7.93 -2.77
C ARG A 76 9.33 -7.82 -1.99
N TRP A 77 9.56 -6.71 -1.30
CA TRP A 77 10.87 -6.37 -0.74
C TRP A 77 10.89 -6.20 0.78
N GLY A 78 9.73 -6.32 1.43
CA GLY A 78 9.55 -6.32 2.88
C GLY A 78 9.41 -4.93 3.52
N ASN A 79 9.42 -4.93 4.85
CA ASN A 79 9.10 -3.78 5.69
C ASN A 79 9.95 -2.53 5.38
N ARG A 80 11.28 -2.69 5.27
CA ARG A 80 12.18 -1.55 5.03
C ARG A 80 11.88 -0.82 3.73
N ALA A 81 11.60 -1.58 2.67
CA ALA A 81 11.30 -1.03 1.35
C ALA A 81 9.99 -0.23 1.37
N ALA A 82 8.95 -0.77 2.00
CA ALA A 82 7.66 -0.10 2.13
C ALA A 82 7.75 1.23 2.89
N TRP A 83 8.45 1.27 4.03
CA TRP A 83 8.67 2.50 4.78
C TRP A 83 9.49 3.52 4.00
N MET A 84 10.54 3.09 3.30
CA MET A 84 11.31 3.97 2.42
C MET A 84 10.43 4.56 1.31
N ALA A 85 9.58 3.76 0.66
CA ALA A 85 8.69 4.29 -0.36
C ALA A 85 7.60 5.21 0.19
N ALA A 86 7.06 4.94 1.38
CA ALA A 86 6.14 5.83 2.06
C ALA A 86 6.79 7.19 2.35
N LEU A 87 8.03 7.20 2.84
CA LEU A 87 8.80 8.43 3.07
C LEU A 87 9.13 9.15 1.76
N VAL A 88 9.65 8.43 0.76
CA VAL A 88 10.04 9.02 -0.54
C VAL A 88 8.82 9.59 -1.26
N SER A 89 7.69 8.87 -1.30
CA SER A 89 6.46 9.41 -1.90
C SER A 89 5.94 10.64 -1.16
N GLY A 90 6.04 10.66 0.18
CA GLY A 90 5.74 11.83 1.00
C GLY A 90 6.66 13.04 0.70
N LEU A 91 7.96 12.82 0.60
CA LEU A 91 8.94 13.86 0.26
C LEU A 91 8.71 14.41 -1.16
N LEU A 92 8.50 13.54 -2.15
CA LEU A 92 8.17 13.94 -3.52
C LEU A 92 6.91 14.81 -3.54
N LEU A 93 5.83 14.36 -2.90
CA LEU A 93 4.60 15.15 -2.80
C LEU A 93 4.80 16.47 -2.04
N SER A 94 5.69 16.50 -1.05
CA SER A 94 5.98 17.73 -0.30
C SER A 94 6.64 18.78 -1.19
N VAL A 95 7.55 18.35 -2.07
CA VAL A 95 8.19 19.22 -3.06
C VAL A 95 7.19 19.68 -4.13
N LEU A 96 6.28 18.80 -4.58
CA LEU A 96 5.35 19.09 -5.66
C LEU A 96 4.14 19.94 -5.24
N MET A 97 3.60 19.72 -4.04
CA MET A 97 2.31 20.28 -3.60
C MET A 97 2.38 21.02 -2.26
N GLY A 98 3.55 21.02 -1.62
CA GLY A 98 3.75 21.54 -0.28
C GLY A 98 3.57 20.48 0.82
N PRO A 99 4.25 20.67 1.97
CA PRO A 99 4.29 19.69 3.07
C PRO A 99 2.93 19.50 3.76
N THR A 100 2.07 20.52 3.75
CA THR A 100 0.73 20.45 4.34
C THR A 100 -0.20 19.54 3.54
N ARG A 101 -0.07 19.52 2.20
CA ARG A 101 -0.86 18.64 1.33
C ARG A 101 -0.30 17.22 1.32
N SER A 102 1.02 17.05 1.31
CA SER A 102 1.65 15.73 1.30
C SER A 102 1.33 14.91 2.56
N ILE A 103 1.29 15.52 3.75
CA ILE A 103 1.00 14.78 4.99
C ILE A 103 -0.42 14.20 5.01
N THR A 104 -1.36 14.84 4.30
CA THR A 104 -2.73 14.32 4.11
C THR A 104 -2.80 13.08 3.20
N TYR A 105 -1.72 12.75 2.52
CA TYR A 105 -1.53 11.46 1.85
C TYR A 105 -0.79 10.46 2.75
N VAL A 106 0.33 10.90 3.35
CA VAL A 106 1.23 10.02 4.10
C VAL A 106 0.49 9.32 5.24
N VAL A 107 -0.21 10.09 6.08
CA VAL A 107 -0.87 9.56 7.28
C VAL A 107 -2.00 8.57 6.94
N PRO A 108 -3.01 8.93 6.13
CA PRO A 108 -4.14 8.03 5.86
C PRO A 108 -3.84 6.93 4.85
N TYR A 109 -2.93 7.13 3.88
CA TYR A 109 -2.79 6.23 2.74
C TYR A 109 -1.42 5.55 2.66
N ALA A 110 -0.32 6.27 2.92
CA ALA A 110 1.00 5.64 2.87
C ALA A 110 1.21 4.67 4.04
N LEU A 111 0.82 5.08 5.26
CA LEU A 111 0.81 4.19 6.42
C LEU A 111 -0.14 3.01 6.22
N MET A 112 -1.29 3.25 5.58
CA MET A 112 -2.25 2.21 5.23
C MET A 112 -1.65 1.17 4.27
N GLY A 113 -0.90 1.60 3.25
CA GLY A 113 -0.20 0.70 2.35
C GLY A 113 0.80 -0.20 3.08
N VAL A 114 1.55 0.36 4.05
CA VAL A 114 2.47 -0.43 4.90
C VAL A 114 1.69 -1.42 5.77
N LEU A 115 0.60 -1.00 6.41
CA LEU A 115 -0.25 -1.83 7.27
C LEU A 115 -0.85 -3.00 6.47
N LEU A 116 -1.48 -2.71 5.33
CA LEU A 116 -2.07 -3.71 4.45
C LEU A 116 -1.01 -4.68 3.94
N GLY A 117 0.14 -4.18 3.50
CA GLY A 117 1.28 -5.01 3.11
C GLY A 117 1.74 -5.97 4.22
N ALA A 118 1.81 -5.50 5.46
CA ALA A 118 2.18 -6.32 6.61
C ALA A 118 1.14 -7.39 6.94
N VAL A 119 -0.14 -7.05 6.89
CA VAL A 119 -1.24 -7.97 7.21
C VAL A 119 -1.43 -9.01 6.09
N TRP A 120 -1.33 -8.61 4.83
CA TRP A 120 -1.40 -9.52 3.68
C TRP A 120 -0.20 -10.48 3.63
N LYS A 121 1.01 -10.01 3.97
CA LYS A 121 2.18 -10.89 4.08
C LYS A 121 2.00 -11.98 5.13
N ARG A 122 1.27 -11.70 6.21
CA ARG A 122 0.95 -12.66 7.28
C ARG A 122 -0.22 -13.59 6.95
N ARG A 123 -0.79 -13.49 5.74
CA ARG A 123 -1.95 -14.28 5.30
C ARG A 123 -3.20 -14.11 6.17
N SER A 124 -3.35 -12.97 6.84
CA SER A 124 -4.52 -12.72 7.70
C SER A 124 -5.82 -12.64 6.88
N PRO A 125 -6.97 -13.05 7.46
CA PRO A 125 -8.25 -12.96 6.78
C PRO A 125 -8.65 -11.50 6.53
N TRP A 126 -9.46 -11.26 5.50
CA TRP A 126 -9.89 -9.92 5.08
C TRP A 126 -10.57 -9.14 6.19
N ILE A 127 -11.31 -9.81 7.08
CA ILE A 127 -11.97 -9.14 8.21
C ILE A 127 -10.96 -8.45 9.13
N VAL A 128 -9.79 -9.06 9.37
CA VAL A 128 -8.74 -8.50 10.23
C VAL A 128 -8.03 -7.36 9.54
N SER A 129 -7.69 -7.51 8.25
CA SER A 129 -7.05 -6.43 7.48
C SER A 129 -7.97 -5.23 7.34
N ILE A 130 -9.25 -5.44 7.01
CA ILE A 130 -10.25 -4.38 6.91
C ILE A 130 -10.45 -3.73 8.28
N ALA A 131 -10.63 -4.47 9.37
CA ALA A 131 -10.83 -3.87 10.68
C ALA A 131 -9.65 -2.98 11.13
N LEU A 132 -8.42 -3.48 11.02
CA LEU A 132 -7.21 -2.71 11.38
C LEU A 132 -7.04 -1.49 10.47
N ALA A 133 -7.25 -1.67 9.17
CA ALA A 133 -7.17 -0.60 8.20
C ALA A 133 -8.28 0.44 8.42
N THR A 134 -9.49 0.04 8.79
CA THR A 134 -10.60 0.97 9.07
C THR A 134 -10.28 1.86 10.26
N LEU A 135 -9.66 1.32 11.31
CA LEU A 135 -9.20 2.13 12.45
C LEU A 135 -8.17 3.17 12.01
N LEU A 136 -7.19 2.77 11.19
CA LEU A 136 -6.18 3.68 10.66
C LEU A 136 -6.78 4.72 9.69
N GLY A 137 -7.74 4.31 8.86
CA GLY A 137 -8.45 5.17 7.93
C GLY A 137 -9.33 6.20 8.64
N ALA A 138 -10.07 5.78 9.68
CA ALA A 138 -10.84 6.67 10.53
C ALA A 138 -9.92 7.68 11.24
N PHE A 139 -8.81 7.22 11.82
CA PHE A 139 -7.78 8.11 12.37
C PHE A 139 -7.28 9.10 11.32
N GLY A 140 -7.02 8.64 10.09
CA GLY A 140 -6.60 9.47 8.97
C GLY A 140 -7.62 10.54 8.57
N VAL A 141 -8.93 10.24 8.65
CA VAL A 141 -10.00 11.23 8.43
C VAL A 141 -9.97 12.29 9.51
N PHE A 142 -9.96 11.90 10.78
CA PHE A 142 -9.91 12.86 11.90
C PHE A 142 -8.61 13.67 11.92
N PHE A 143 -7.48 13.05 11.58
CA PHE A 143 -6.21 13.76 11.40
C PHE A 143 -6.32 14.84 10.32
N ARG A 144 -6.97 14.54 9.19
CA ARG A 144 -7.17 15.51 8.11
C ARG A 144 -8.09 16.65 8.53
N LEU A 145 -9.19 16.34 9.22
CA LEU A 145 -10.11 17.35 9.77
C LEU A 145 -9.39 18.27 10.77
N TRP A 146 -8.64 17.68 11.70
CA TRP A 146 -7.84 18.42 12.68
C TRP A 146 -6.77 19.29 12.01
N LEU A 147 -6.04 18.74 11.04
CA LEU A 147 -5.00 19.49 10.32
C LEU A 147 -5.62 20.67 9.56
N LEU A 148 -6.75 20.46 8.89
CA LEU A 148 -7.45 21.54 8.16
C LEU A 148 -8.05 22.56 9.12
N LEU A 149 -8.55 22.16 10.28
CA LEU A 149 -8.98 23.08 11.34
C LEU A 149 -7.84 24.00 11.77
N VAL A 150 -6.65 23.45 12.03
CA VAL A 150 -5.48 24.24 12.43
C VAL A 150 -4.99 25.17 11.31
N LEU A 151 -5.02 24.72 10.06
CA LEU A 151 -4.51 25.49 8.92
C LEU A 151 -5.49 26.55 8.39
N SER A 152 -6.78 26.25 8.38
CA SER A 152 -7.84 27.11 7.82
C SER A 152 -8.53 27.95 8.90
N GLY A 153 -8.46 27.55 10.18
CA GLY A 153 -9.22 28.17 11.27
C GLY A 153 -10.71 27.85 11.25
N GLU A 154 -11.17 27.01 10.32
CA GLU A 154 -12.57 26.62 10.15
C GLU A 154 -12.81 25.20 10.68
N ASP A 155 -13.91 25.02 11.41
CA ASP A 155 -14.30 23.71 11.90
C ASP A 155 -15.09 22.91 10.84
N LEU A 156 -14.35 22.14 10.04
CA LEU A 156 -14.91 21.22 9.04
C LEU A 156 -15.78 20.11 9.65
N TRP A 157 -15.64 19.84 10.94
CA TRP A 157 -16.50 18.88 11.64
C TRP A 157 -17.93 19.40 11.78
N VAL A 158 -18.12 20.70 12.02
CA VAL A 158 -19.46 21.33 12.12
C VAL A 158 -20.25 21.17 10.81
N TYR A 159 -19.57 21.29 9.66
CA TYR A 159 -20.20 21.03 8.37
C TYR A 159 -20.65 19.56 8.25
N SER A 160 -19.83 18.62 8.70
CA SER A 160 -20.17 17.18 8.69
C SER A 160 -21.38 16.90 9.58
N ILE A 161 -21.42 17.47 10.78
CA ILE A 161 -22.57 17.37 11.70
C ILE A 161 -23.83 17.96 11.08
N THR A 162 -23.74 19.14 10.46
CA THR A 162 -24.88 19.78 9.78
C THR A 162 -25.45 18.90 8.67
N GLN A 163 -24.60 18.26 7.86
CA GLN A 163 -25.05 17.34 6.81
C GLN A 163 -25.77 16.11 7.39
N VAL A 164 -25.25 15.56 8.50
CA VAL A 164 -25.86 14.41 9.18
C VAL A 164 -27.20 14.79 9.81
N THR A 165 -27.30 15.98 10.42
CA THR A 165 -28.56 16.52 10.95
C THR A 165 -29.61 16.64 9.86
N ASN A 166 -29.26 17.26 8.72
CA ASN A 166 -30.18 17.42 7.59
C ASN A 166 -30.66 16.06 7.04
N LEU A 167 -29.77 15.08 6.95
CA LEU A 167 -30.11 13.72 6.53
C LEU A 167 -31.10 13.07 7.50
N LEU A 168 -30.89 13.24 8.81
CA LEU A 168 -31.78 12.71 9.84
C LEU A 168 -33.13 13.39 9.87
N GLU A 169 -33.18 14.71 9.76
CA GLU A 169 -34.43 15.47 9.65
C GLU A 169 -35.24 15.01 8.44
N TRP A 170 -34.58 14.88 7.28
CA TRP A 170 -35.21 14.33 6.08
C TRP A 170 -35.76 12.91 6.31
N ALA A 171 -34.99 12.04 6.97
CA ALA A 171 -35.42 10.67 7.27
C ALA A 171 -36.60 10.65 8.24
N PHE A 172 -36.59 11.47 9.28
CA PHE A 172 -37.66 11.57 10.27
C PHE A 172 -38.96 12.06 9.63
N LEU A 173 -38.88 13.09 8.77
CA LEU A 173 -40.01 13.57 7.99
C LEU A 173 -40.61 12.48 7.09
N LYS A 174 -39.76 11.69 6.42
CA LYS A 174 -40.21 10.56 5.59
C LYS A 174 -40.86 9.44 6.38
N LEU A 175 -40.44 9.22 7.62
CA LEU A 175 -40.99 8.23 8.53
C LEU A 175 -42.21 8.74 9.33
N GLY A 176 -42.60 10.01 9.15
CA GLY A 176 -43.70 10.63 9.90
C GLY A 176 -43.36 10.90 11.37
N LEU A 177 -42.07 10.89 11.74
CA LEU A 177 -41.59 11.17 13.08
C LEU A 177 -41.54 12.69 13.29
N LEU A 178 -42.45 13.21 14.11
CA LEU A 178 -42.51 14.63 14.49
C LEU A 178 -41.53 14.98 15.64
N ALA A 179 -40.43 14.24 15.76
CA ALA A 179 -39.40 14.45 16.77
C ALA A 179 -38.20 15.18 16.15
N GLN A 180 -37.46 15.95 16.95
CA GLN A 180 -36.18 16.50 16.52
C GLN A 180 -35.06 15.48 16.74
N PRO A 181 -34.07 15.36 15.84
CA PRO A 181 -32.92 14.49 16.06
C PRO A 181 -32.13 14.93 17.30
N SER A 182 -31.90 14.01 18.23
CA SER A 182 -31.07 14.29 19.41
C SER A 182 -29.60 14.45 19.02
N VAL A 183 -28.86 15.34 19.70
CA VAL A 183 -27.42 15.58 19.45
C VAL A 183 -26.59 14.30 19.50
N PHE A 184 -26.82 13.45 20.51
CA PHE A 184 -26.10 12.17 20.64
C PHE A 184 -26.29 11.26 19.42
N LEU A 185 -27.51 11.18 18.87
CA LEU A 185 -27.81 10.38 17.69
C LEU A 185 -27.11 10.95 16.44
N VAL A 186 -27.07 12.27 16.30
CA VAL A 186 -26.36 12.94 15.19
C VAL A 186 -24.86 12.64 15.26
N GLU A 187 -24.24 12.80 16.43
CA GLU A 187 -22.81 12.53 16.61
C GLU A 187 -22.46 11.06 16.37
N ALA A 188 -23.24 10.14 16.96
CA ALA A 188 -23.06 8.71 16.76
C ALA A 188 -23.18 8.33 15.28
N LEU A 189 -24.17 8.89 14.57
CA LEU A 189 -24.36 8.63 13.14
C LEU A 189 -23.23 9.25 12.30
N ALA A 190 -22.77 10.45 12.61
CA ALA A 190 -21.66 11.09 11.91
C ALA A 190 -20.39 10.25 11.98
N ILE A 191 -20.06 9.76 13.17
CA ILE A 191 -18.94 8.83 13.38
C ILE A 191 -19.19 7.52 12.63
N ALA A 192 -20.39 6.94 12.74
CA ALA A 192 -20.72 5.70 12.04
C ALA A 192 -20.57 5.82 10.52
N ILE A 193 -20.96 6.94 9.92
CA ILE A 193 -20.79 7.21 8.48
C ILE A 193 -19.30 7.22 8.09
N VAL A 194 -18.42 7.81 8.93
CA VAL A 194 -16.97 7.78 8.70
C VAL A 194 -16.46 6.33 8.66
N PHE A 195 -16.88 5.50 9.61
CA PHE A 195 -16.50 4.09 9.66
C PHE A 195 -17.04 3.29 8.46
N VAL A 196 -18.32 3.46 8.13
CA VAL A 196 -18.96 2.77 7.00
C VAL A 196 -18.25 3.14 5.70
N ASN A 197 -17.98 4.42 5.46
CA ASN A 197 -17.25 4.86 4.26
C ASN A 197 -15.85 4.23 4.20
N ASN A 198 -15.11 4.20 5.31
CA ASN A 198 -13.80 3.56 5.36
C ASN A 198 -13.87 2.05 5.08
N ILE A 199 -14.89 1.35 5.60
CA ILE A 199 -15.10 -0.08 5.33
C ILE A 199 -15.36 -0.31 3.83
N LEU A 200 -16.24 0.48 3.23
CA LEU A 200 -16.56 0.41 1.80
C LEU A 200 -15.32 0.68 0.93
N TYR A 201 -14.57 1.72 1.28
CA TYR A 201 -13.30 2.05 0.63
C TYR A 201 -12.32 0.87 0.70
N LEU A 202 -12.10 0.31 1.89
CA LEU A 202 -11.15 -0.78 2.08
C LEU A 202 -11.59 -2.07 1.42
N PHE A 203 -12.89 -2.34 1.39
CA PHE A 203 -13.44 -3.46 0.65
C PHE A 203 -13.11 -3.33 -0.85
N ALA A 204 -13.31 -2.15 -1.45
CA ALA A 204 -12.93 -1.88 -2.83
C ALA A 204 -11.41 -2.01 -3.07
N VAL A 205 -10.58 -1.53 -2.14
CA VAL A 205 -9.12 -1.72 -2.17
C VAL A 205 -8.74 -3.20 -2.18
N HIS A 206 -9.36 -4.02 -1.34
CA HIS A 206 -9.07 -5.46 -1.32
C HIS A 206 -9.49 -6.16 -2.61
N LEU A 207 -10.65 -5.81 -3.18
CA LEU A 207 -11.09 -6.37 -4.46
C LEU A 207 -10.10 -6.06 -5.59
N VAL A 208 -9.71 -4.79 -5.74
CA VAL A 208 -8.77 -4.38 -6.80
C VAL A 208 -7.37 -4.93 -6.55
N ALA A 209 -6.90 -4.90 -5.29
CA ALA A 209 -5.60 -5.45 -4.93
C ALA A 209 -5.54 -6.96 -5.16
N TRP A 210 -6.61 -7.70 -4.88
CA TRP A 210 -6.68 -9.13 -5.17
C TRP A 210 -6.47 -9.41 -6.66
N PHE A 211 -7.25 -8.75 -7.52
CA PHE A 211 -7.13 -8.94 -8.96
C PHE A 211 -5.77 -8.48 -9.53
N LEU A 212 -5.29 -7.31 -9.09
CA LEU A 212 -4.05 -6.73 -9.60
C LEU A 212 -2.82 -7.52 -9.12
N LEU A 213 -2.77 -7.88 -7.84
CA LEU A 213 -1.58 -8.51 -7.24
C LEU A 213 -1.46 -9.98 -7.63
N ASP A 214 -2.59 -10.67 -7.88
CA ASP A 214 -2.59 -12.03 -8.42
C ASP A 214 -1.96 -12.06 -9.82
N ARG A 215 -2.34 -11.10 -10.68
CA ARG A 215 -1.70 -10.89 -12.00
C ARG A 215 -0.22 -10.54 -11.93
N LEU A 216 0.23 -9.93 -10.83
CA LEU A 216 1.63 -9.58 -10.59
C LEU A 216 2.43 -10.68 -9.87
N GLY A 217 1.84 -11.87 -9.68
CA GLY A 217 2.49 -13.01 -9.02
C GLY A 217 2.73 -12.82 -7.51
N ASN A 218 2.00 -11.90 -6.87
CA ASN A 218 2.10 -11.60 -5.43
C ASN A 218 0.73 -11.85 -4.76
N PRO A 219 0.25 -13.11 -4.72
CA PRO A 219 -1.12 -13.41 -4.31
C PRO A 219 -1.36 -13.03 -2.84
N ILE A 220 -2.41 -12.26 -2.60
CA ILE A 220 -2.88 -11.88 -1.26
C ILE A 220 -3.88 -12.92 -0.71
N PRO A 221 -4.33 -12.82 0.57
CA PRO A 221 -5.32 -13.73 1.13
C PRO A 221 -6.58 -13.80 0.27
N ARG A 222 -7.16 -15.00 0.13
CA ARG A 222 -8.37 -15.23 -0.67
C ARG A 222 -9.55 -14.43 -0.10
N PRO A 223 -10.44 -13.90 -0.96
CA PRO A 223 -11.63 -13.17 -0.52
C PRO A 223 -12.64 -14.08 0.19
N PRO A 224 -13.62 -13.52 0.92
CA PRO A 224 -14.73 -14.28 1.51
C PRO A 224 -15.48 -15.13 0.46
N TYR A 225 -16.06 -16.26 0.88
CA TYR A 225 -16.74 -17.20 -0.03
C TYR A 225 -17.81 -16.54 -0.91
N TRP A 226 -18.63 -15.65 -0.35
CA TRP A 226 -19.68 -14.94 -1.08
C TRP A 226 -19.13 -14.04 -2.22
N VAL A 227 -17.90 -13.52 -2.08
CA VAL A 227 -17.24 -12.73 -3.13
C VAL A 227 -16.75 -13.64 -4.27
N GLN A 228 -16.23 -14.82 -3.93
CA GLN A 228 -15.74 -15.78 -4.93
C GLN A 228 -16.89 -16.29 -5.81
N VAL A 229 -18.03 -16.61 -5.18
CA VAL A 229 -19.25 -17.03 -5.88
C VAL A 229 -19.79 -15.91 -6.78
N LEU A 230 -19.78 -14.66 -6.32
CA LEU A 230 -20.26 -13.53 -7.13
C LEU A 230 -19.39 -13.26 -8.37
N MET A 231 -18.10 -13.59 -8.30
CA MET A 231 -17.16 -13.35 -9.39
C MET A 231 -16.90 -14.58 -10.27
N ASP A 232 -17.70 -15.64 -10.14
CA ASP A 232 -17.50 -16.94 -10.81
C ASP A 232 -16.02 -17.38 -10.78
N TYR A 233 -15.39 -17.15 -9.62
CA TYR A 233 -13.97 -17.43 -9.47
C TYR A 233 -13.79 -18.92 -9.17
N GLU A 234 -13.57 -19.71 -10.22
CA GLU A 234 -13.06 -21.08 -10.15
C GLU A 234 -11.58 -21.04 -9.73
N GLY A 235 -11.34 -20.78 -8.44
CA GLY A 235 -10.01 -20.97 -7.87
C GLY A 235 -9.76 -22.45 -7.69
N ASP A 236 -8.76 -22.99 -8.41
CA ASP A 236 -8.30 -24.37 -8.30
C ASP A 236 -8.28 -24.83 -6.84
N VAL A 237 -9.23 -25.72 -6.53
CA VAL A 237 -9.26 -26.49 -5.30
C VAL A 237 -8.21 -27.60 -5.49
N GLU A 238 -6.94 -27.26 -5.29
CA GLU A 238 -5.98 -28.29 -4.93
C GLU A 238 -6.26 -28.69 -3.48
N THR A 239 -6.66 -29.95 -3.36
CA THR A 239 -6.92 -30.75 -2.16
C THR A 239 -5.80 -30.70 -1.13
#